data_AF-A0A7K9KTV9-F1
#
_entry.id   AF-A0A7K9KTV9-F1
#
_cell.length_a   1.000
_cell.length_b   1.000
_cell.length_c   1.000
_cell.angle_alpha   90.00
_cell.angle_beta   90.00
_cell.angle_gamma   90.00
#
_symmetry.space_group_name_H-M   'P 1'
#
loop_
_entity.id
_entity.type
_entity.pdbx_description
1 polymer ?
#
loop_
_entity_poly.entity_id
_entity_poly.type
_entity_poly.pdbx_seq_one_letter_code
_entity_poly.pdbx_strand_id
1 'polypeptide(L)' 'GFGVGSGALVPIRWMAWECILMGTFSPASDAWAFGVTLWEVLTRCREQPYGALSDEQVIANAGHHFRNRGQQV' A
#
# COMPACT_ATOMS: atom_id res chain seq x y z
N GLY A 1 4.08 -16.74 -10.88
CA GLY A 1 5.04 -15.62 -10.93
C GLY A 1 4.41 -14.49 -11.68
N PHE A 2 4.21 -13.35 -11.04
CA PHE A 2 3.77 -12.14 -11.72
C PHE A 2 5.00 -11.49 -12.34
N GLY A 3 5.16 -11.69 -13.64
CA GLY A 3 6.17 -11.02 -14.43
C GLY A 3 5.84 -9.53 -14.50
N VAL A 4 6.78 -8.72 -14.03
CA VAL A 4 6.90 -7.31 -14.35
C VAL A 4 7.07 -7.22 -15.87
N GLY A 5 5.97 -6.93 -16.57
CA GLY A 5 5.92 -6.75 -18.01
C GLY A 5 5.17 -5.47 -18.34
N SER A 6 5.94 -4.43 -18.68
CA SER A 6 5.52 -3.28 -19.49
C SER A 6 4.58 -2.24 -18.83
N GLY A 7 5.18 -1.28 -18.11
CA GLY A 7 4.82 0.13 -18.27
C GLY A 7 3.84 0.78 -17.30
N ALA A 8 3.21 0.05 -16.38
CA ALA A 8 2.39 0.67 -15.34
C ALA A 8 3.20 0.88 -14.06
N LEU A 9 3.53 2.14 -13.75
CA LEU A 9 4.01 2.52 -12.42
C LEU A 9 2.86 2.29 -11.44
N VAL A 10 2.99 1.25 -10.61
CA VAL A 10 1.97 0.89 -9.61
C VAL A 10 2.20 1.74 -8.35
N PRO A 11 1.18 2.46 -7.82
CA PRO A 11 1.36 3.36 -6.67
C PRO A 11 1.38 2.59 -5.34
N ILE A 12 2.37 1.72 -5.14
CA ILE A 12 2.44 0.77 -4.02
C ILE A 12 2.29 1.43 -2.62
N ARG A 13 2.66 2.70 -2.47
CA ARG A 13 2.60 3.44 -1.20
C ARG A 13 1.18 3.92 -0.84
N TRP A 14 0.28 3.96 -1.81
CA TRP A 14 -1.14 4.30 -1.63
C TRP A 14 -2.05 3.06 -1.60
N MET A 15 -1.49 1.89 -1.91
CA MET A 15 -2.27 0.67 -2.02
C MET A 15 -2.46 0.00 -0.66
N ALA A 16 -3.66 -0.54 -0.45
CA ALA A 16 -3.93 -1.42 0.68
C ALA A 16 -3.14 -2.73 0.54
N TRP A 17 -2.91 -3.42 1.66
CA TRP A 17 -2.10 -4.64 1.68
C TRP A 17 -2.70 -5.74 0.79
N GLU A 18 -4.04 -5.84 0.72
CA GLU A 18 -4.75 -6.80 -0.13
C GLU A 18 -4.58 -6.48 -1.63
N CYS A 19 -4.43 -5.21 -2.00
CA CYS A 19 -4.13 -4.83 -3.38
C CYS A 19 -2.69 -5.21 -3.75
N ILE A 20 -1.74 -5.01 -2.82
CA ILE A 20 -0.32 -5.32 -3.03
C ILE A 20 -0.08 -6.82 -3.11
N LEU A 21 -0.66 -7.61 -2.19
CA LEU A 21 -0.39 -9.04 -2.08
C LEU A 21 -1.31 -9.91 -2.95
N MET A 22 -2.57 -9.51 -3.11
CA MET A 22 -3.61 -10.34 -3.73
C MET A 22 -4.20 -9.71 -5.01
N GLY A 23 -3.82 -8.48 -5.36
CA GLY A 23 -4.42 -7.77 -6.50
C GLY A 23 -5.91 -7.50 -6.36
N THR A 24 -6.44 -7.52 -5.12
CA THR A 24 -7.88 -7.34 -4.86
C THR A 24 -8.17 -5.86 -4.61
N PHE A 25 -9.12 -5.31 -5.37
CA PHE A 25 -9.57 -3.91 -5.26
C PHE A 25 -11.01 -3.88 -4.78
N SER A 26 -11.30 -3.01 -3.81
CA SER A 26 -12.61 -2.88 -3.18
C SER A 26 -12.83 -1.46 -2.65
N PRO A 27 -14.07 -1.08 -2.27
CA PRO A 27 -14.30 0.21 -1.61
C PRO A 27 -13.46 0.40 -0.33
N ALA A 28 -13.09 -0.69 0.36
CA ALA A 28 -12.22 -0.62 1.53
C ALA A 28 -10.77 -0.25 1.17
N SER A 29 -10.25 -0.75 0.03
CA SER A 29 -8.93 -0.34 -0.45
C SER A 29 -8.93 1.10 -0.97
N ASP A 30 -10.05 1.58 -1.50
CA ASP A 30 -10.19 2.99 -1.88
C ASP A 30 -10.20 3.90 -0.64
N ALA A 31 -10.86 3.47 0.44
CA ALA A 31 -10.81 4.18 1.72
C ALA A 31 -9.39 4.23 2.32
N TRP A 32 -8.60 3.17 2.14
CA TRP A 32 -7.18 3.17 2.51
C TRP A 32 -6.40 4.21 1.71
N ALA A 33 -6.53 4.20 0.38
CA ALA A 33 -5.86 5.16 -0.49
C ALA A 33 -6.26 6.61 -0.14
N PHE A 34 -7.55 6.84 0.14
CA PHE A 34 -8.04 8.13 0.64
C PHE A 34 -7.38 8.54 1.96
N GLY A 35 -7.17 7.60 2.88
CA GLY A 35 -6.44 7.86 4.13
C GLY A 35 -5.01 8.31 3.89
N VAL A 36 -4.31 7.71 2.93
CA VAL A 36 -2.97 8.15 2.51
C VAL A 36 -3.03 9.55 1.90
N THR A 37 -3.97 9.81 1.00
CA THR A 37 -4.17 11.15 0.42
C THR A 37 -4.48 12.22 1.48
N LEU A 38 -5.32 11.90 2.46
CA LEU A 38 -5.63 12.80 3.57
C LEU A 38 -4.37 13.09 4.40
N TRP A 39 -3.54 12.06 4.66
CA TRP A 39 -2.25 12.26 5.33
C TRP A 39 -1.36 13.23 4.55
N GLU A 40 -1.29 13.11 3.22
CA GLU A 40 -0.52 14.05 2.39
C GLU A 40 -1.02 15.49 2.51
N VAL A 41 -2.35 15.69 2.49
CA VAL A 41 -2.95 17.01 2.69
C VAL A 41 -2.56 17.59 4.06
N LEU A 42 -2.62 16.79 5.11
CA LEU A 42 -2.28 17.21 6.48
C LEU A 42 -0.77 17.52 6.64
N THR A 43 0.10 16.78 5.97
CA THR A 43 1.56 17.03 5.96
C THR A 43 1.99 18.07 4.92
N ARG A 44 1.02 18.69 4.23
CA ARG A 44 1.24 19.68 3.16
C ARG A 44 2.13 19.14 2.04
N CYS A 45 1.99 17.84 1.75
CA CYS A 45 2.73 17.12 0.71
C CYS A 45 4.26 17.30 0.81
N ARG A 46 4.78 17.49 2.03
CA ARG A 46 6.22 17.71 2.25
C ARG A 46 7.06 16.45 2.11
N GLU A 47 6.46 15.30 2.36
CA GLU A 47 7.11 14.00 2.37
C GLU A 47 6.27 13.00 1.59
N GLN A 48 6.95 12.05 0.95
CA GLN A 48 6.28 10.91 0.32
C GLN A 48 5.77 9.94 1.40
N PRO A 49 4.59 9.32 1.22
CA PRO A 49 4.14 8.27 2.12
C PRO A 49 5.21 7.17 2.26
N TYR A 50 5.54 6.83 3.50
CA TYR A 50 6.62 5.89 3.83
C TYR A 50 8.00 6.30 3.27
N GLY A 51 8.30 7.59 3.13
CA GLY A 51 9.52 8.09 2.47
C GLY A 51 10.85 7.59 3.05
N ALA A 52 10.87 7.10 4.31
CA ALA A 52 12.03 6.47 4.93
C ALA A 52 12.23 4.98 4.54
N LEU A 53 11.24 4.37 3.87
CA LEU A 53 11.24 2.96 3.50
C LEU A 53 11.52 2.78 2.00
N SER A 54 12.30 1.77 1.64
CA SER A 54 12.41 1.30 0.26
C SER A 54 11.11 0.65 -0.22
N ASP A 55 10.94 0.54 -1.53
CA ASP A 55 9.75 -0.10 -2.11
C ASP A 55 9.60 -1.56 -1.65
N GLU A 56 10.72 -2.29 -1.51
CA GLU A 56 10.75 -3.64 -0.95
C GLU A 56 10.27 -3.67 0.52
N GLN A 57 10.66 -2.68 1.33
CA GLN A 57 10.23 -2.55 2.71
C GLN A 57 8.73 -2.20 2.82
N VAL A 58 8.21 -1.38 1.91
CA VAL A 58 6.76 -1.08 1.81
C VAL A 58 5.96 -2.35 1.50
N ILE A 59 6.45 -3.17 0.56
CA ILE A 59 5.82 -4.46 0.22
C ILE A 59 5.91 -5.43 1.40
N ALA A 60 7.06 -5.52 2.08
CA ALA A 60 7.22 -6.35 3.26
C ALA A 60 6.25 -5.95 4.39
N ASN A 61 6.03 -4.63 4.58
CA ASN A 61 5.07 -4.12 5.54
C ASN A 61 3.64 -4.59 5.25
N ALA A 62 3.22 -4.65 3.98
CA ALA A 62 1.92 -5.23 3.60
C ALA A 62 1.79 -6.71 4.06
N GLY A 63 2.87 -7.48 3.97
CA GLY A 63 2.94 -8.87 4.48
C GLY A 63 2.72 -8.99 5.99
N HIS A 64 3.24 -8.03 6.78
CA HIS A 64 3.00 -7.97 8.22
C HIS A 64 1.51 -7.72 8.55
N HIS A 65 0.84 -6.84 7.81
CA HIS A 65 -0.59 -6.58 8.00
C HIS A 65 -1.46 -7.82 7.75
N PHE A 66 -1.14 -8.62 6.73
CA PHE A 66 -1.84 -9.89 6.46
C PHE A 66 -1.68 -10.88 7.61
N ARG A 67 -0.47 -11.07 8.12
CA ARG A 67 -0.19 -12.00 9.23
C ARG A 67 -0.92 -11.59 10.51
N ASN A 68 -0.96 -10.30 10.82
CA ASN A 68 -1.61 -9.79 12.02
C ASN A 68 -3.14 -9.95 11.98
N ARG A 69 -3.77 -9.86 10.80
CA ARG A 69 -5.22 -10.14 10.67
C ARG A 69 -5.56 -11.63 10.69
N GLY A 70 -4.64 -12.50 10.27
CA GLY A 70 -4.80 -13.95 10.37
C GLY A 70 -4.72 -14.53 11.78
N GLN A 71 -4.31 -13.74 12.77
CA GLN A 71 -4.23 -14.14 14.19
C GLN A 71 -5.38 -13.61 15.07
N GLN A 72 -6.40 -12.96 14.49
CA GLN A 72 -7.60 -12.50 15.22
C GLN A 72 -8.77 -13.49 15.15
N VAL A 73 -8.50 -14.78 15.38
CA VAL A 73 -9.53 -15.82 15.62
C VAL A 73 -9.41 -16.40 17.01
#